data_AF-A0A959EI51-F1
#
_entry.id   AF-A0A959EI51-F1
#
_cell.length_a   1.000
_cell.length_b   1.000
_cell.length_c   1.000
_cell.angle_alpha   90.00
_cell.angle_beta   90.00
_cell.angle_gamma   90.00
#
_symmetry.space_group_name_H-M   'P 1'
#
loop_
_entity.id
_entity.type
_entity.pdbx_description
1 polymer ?
#
loop_
_entity_poly.entity_id
_entity_poly.type
_entity_poly.pdbx_seq_one_letter_code
_entity_poly.pdbx_strand_id
1 'polypeptide(L)'
;IVNRSGYTSGSSIALLIEGTGRRVAESFDGPAGGPQLCVDFFDTPPAYDCPGLSAYFGDACDDGDNTTINDRVDGDCNCIGTPTACTGIGDADGDGVCDDVDCQPNNANIATQPGDACDDGNPATVDDVIGANCGCAGTLNTCPGIGDNDGDGICADVDCDDNDPNITSQ
;
A
#
# COMPACT_ATOMS: atom_id res chain seq x y z
N ILE A 1 34.11 -1.61 8.46
CA ILE A 1 35.44 -2.00 9.00
C ILE A 1 36.50 -0.96 8.61
N VAL A 2 36.58 -0.57 7.33
CA VAL A 2 37.48 0.52 6.86
C VAL A 2 37.11 1.92 7.40
N ASN A 3 35.88 2.11 7.86
CA ASN A 3 35.38 3.35 8.49
C ASN A 3 35.64 3.44 10.01
N ARG A 4 36.45 2.54 10.59
CA ARG A 4 36.74 2.54 12.03
C ARG A 4 37.90 3.49 12.34
N SER A 5 37.77 4.28 13.40
CA SER A 5 38.86 5.12 13.92
C SER A 5 40.15 4.30 14.10
N GLY A 6 41.25 4.77 13.50
CA GLY A 6 42.57 4.14 13.54
C GLY A 6 42.87 3.14 12.40
N TYR A 7 41.95 2.94 11.46
CA TYR A 7 42.27 2.24 10.21
C TYR A 7 43.17 3.13 9.32
N THR A 8 44.24 2.56 8.78
CA THR A 8 45.18 3.23 7.87
C THR A 8 45.51 2.34 6.69
N SER A 9 46.01 2.90 5.59
CA SER A 9 46.56 2.12 4.48
C SER A 9 47.62 1.13 4.98
N GLY A 10 47.43 -0.16 4.66
CA GLY A 10 48.24 -1.28 5.19
C GLY A 10 47.68 -1.97 6.43
N SER A 11 46.58 -1.48 7.01
CA SER A 11 45.85 -2.19 8.06
C SER A 11 45.25 -3.49 7.52
N SER A 12 45.24 -4.55 8.34
CA SER A 12 44.64 -5.83 7.96
C SER A 12 43.11 -5.75 7.93
N ILE A 13 42.51 -6.40 6.93
CA ILE A 13 41.06 -6.60 6.83
C ILE A 13 40.76 -8.06 7.18
N ALA A 14 39.78 -8.28 8.05
CA ALA A 14 39.19 -9.60 8.28
C ALA A 14 37.80 -9.63 7.62
N LEU A 15 37.60 -10.53 6.66
CA LEU A 15 36.28 -10.84 6.11
C LEU A 15 35.73 -12.07 6.81
N LEU A 16 34.60 -11.94 7.50
CA LEU A 16 33.90 -13.04 8.14
C LEU A 16 32.73 -13.47 7.25
N ILE A 17 32.74 -14.73 6.81
CA ILE A 17 31.68 -15.32 5.99
C ILE A 17 30.93 -16.33 6.86
N GLU A 18 29.68 -16.04 7.20
CA GLU A 18 28.83 -16.89 8.03
C GLU A 18 27.85 -17.73 7.20
N GLY A 19 27.34 -18.84 7.76
CA GLY A 19 26.38 -19.75 7.13
C GLY A 19 26.83 -21.21 7.10
N THR A 20 25.90 -22.14 6.85
CA THR A 20 26.11 -23.59 6.84
C THR A 20 26.27 -24.14 5.42
N GLY A 21 27.08 -25.19 5.23
CA GLY A 21 27.32 -25.84 3.91
C GLY A 21 28.79 -25.86 3.45
N ARG A 22 29.06 -26.46 2.28
CA ARG A 22 30.40 -26.49 1.64
C ARG A 22 30.58 -25.28 0.74
N ARG A 23 31.66 -24.51 0.96
CA ARG A 23 32.05 -23.40 0.09
C ARG A 23 33.21 -23.83 -0.81
N VAL A 24 33.09 -23.59 -2.11
CA VAL A 24 34.14 -23.82 -3.10
C VAL A 24 34.33 -22.51 -3.86
N ALA A 25 35.56 -22.02 -3.94
CA ALA A 25 35.94 -20.94 -4.82
C ALA A 25 36.75 -21.54 -5.98
N GLU A 26 36.32 -21.28 -7.21
CA GLU A 26 36.98 -21.73 -8.43
C GLU A 26 37.28 -20.49 -9.30
N SER A 27 38.45 -20.47 -9.93
CA SER A 27 38.79 -19.40 -10.87
C SER A 27 38.01 -19.58 -12.17
N PHE A 28 37.64 -18.46 -12.81
CA PHE A 28 37.01 -18.48 -14.13
C PHE A 28 37.87 -19.21 -15.18
N ASP A 29 39.21 -19.14 -15.05
CA ASP A 29 40.18 -19.76 -15.97
C ASP A 29 40.60 -21.18 -15.55
N GLY A 30 39.91 -21.79 -14.59
CA GLY A 30 40.17 -23.16 -14.13
C GLY A 30 41.36 -23.30 -13.15
N PRO A 31 41.87 -24.53 -12.94
CA PRO A 31 42.68 -24.88 -11.76
C PRO A 31 44.12 -24.33 -11.73
N ALA A 32 44.55 -23.61 -12.77
CA ALA A 32 45.93 -23.11 -12.89
C ALA A 32 46.15 -21.70 -12.30
N GLY A 33 45.09 -20.99 -11.93
CA GLY A 33 45.16 -19.71 -11.22
C GLY A 33 44.27 -19.79 -9.98
N GLY A 34 44.80 -19.45 -8.81
CA GLY A 34 43.96 -19.34 -7.61
C GLY A 34 42.83 -18.32 -7.84
N PRO A 35 41.63 -18.53 -7.30
CA PRO A 35 40.55 -17.55 -7.39
C PRO A 35 41.02 -16.22 -6.78
N GLN A 36 41.03 -15.16 -7.57
CA GLN A 36 41.33 -13.82 -7.09
C GLN A 36 40.07 -13.23 -6.45
N LEU A 37 40.17 -12.84 -5.18
CA LEU A 37 39.18 -11.99 -4.54
C LEU A 37 39.61 -10.54 -4.71
N CYS A 38 39.02 -9.83 -5.67
CA CYS A 38 39.17 -8.39 -5.78
C CYS A 38 38.22 -7.71 -4.79
N VAL A 39 38.76 -6.92 -3.87
CA VAL A 39 37.99 -6.08 -2.95
C VAL A 39 38.34 -4.64 -3.26
N ASP A 40 37.47 -3.97 -3.99
CA ASP A 40 37.54 -2.53 -4.16
C ASP A 40 36.80 -1.87 -2.98
N PHE A 41 37.49 -0.97 -2.27
CA PHE A 41 36.89 -0.15 -1.23
C PHE A 41 37.25 1.31 -1.48
N PHE A 42 36.28 2.20 -1.23
CA PHE A 42 36.45 3.63 -1.39
C PHE A 42 36.51 4.27 0.01
N ASP A 43 37.58 5.03 0.30
CA ASP A 43 37.76 5.73 1.58
C ASP A 43 36.81 6.92 1.74
N THR A 44 36.22 7.36 0.63
CA THR A 44 35.09 8.29 0.58
C THR A 44 33.89 7.53 0.01
N PRO A 45 32.66 7.72 0.54
CA PRO A 45 31.47 7.28 -0.17
C PRO A 45 31.57 7.71 -1.63
N PRO A 46 31.17 6.88 -2.61
CA PRO A 46 31.09 7.34 -3.98
C PRO A 46 30.33 8.66 -4.00
N ALA A 47 30.80 9.62 -4.81
CA ALA A 47 30.10 10.88 -4.94
C ALA A 47 28.64 10.57 -5.32
N TYR A 48 27.68 11.22 -4.66
CA TYR A 48 26.27 11.13 -5.05
C TYR A 48 26.14 11.46 -6.53
N ASP A 49 25.33 10.69 -7.26
CA ASP A 49 25.00 11.00 -8.65
C ASP A 49 24.32 12.38 -8.75
N CYS A 50 23.53 12.72 -7.71
CA CYS A 50 22.86 14.00 -7.54
C CYS A 50 23.33 14.70 -6.25
N PRO A 51 24.47 15.42 -6.27
CA PRO A 51 25.04 16.05 -5.07
C PRO A 51 24.12 17.07 -4.40
N GLY A 52 23.30 17.79 -5.18
CA GLY A 52 22.34 18.77 -4.65
C GLY A 52 21.22 18.15 -3.81
N LEU A 53 20.92 16.88 -4.04
CA LEU A 53 19.90 16.11 -3.32
C LEU A 53 20.50 15.17 -2.27
N SER A 54 21.83 14.99 -2.28
CA SER A 54 22.50 13.93 -1.53
C SER A 54 21.90 12.54 -1.80
N ALA A 55 21.64 12.24 -3.08
CA ALA A 55 20.96 11.03 -3.54
C ALA A 55 21.69 10.39 -4.75
N TYR A 56 21.51 9.09 -4.91
CA TYR A 56 21.93 8.32 -6.09
C TYR A 56 20.76 8.13 -7.07
N PHE A 57 21.06 7.76 -8.30
CA PHE A 57 20.01 7.41 -9.26
C PHE A 57 19.21 6.20 -8.78
N GLY A 58 17.88 6.28 -8.88
CA GLY A 58 16.99 5.25 -8.39
C GLY A 58 16.79 5.22 -6.87
N ASP A 59 17.32 6.20 -6.13
CA ASP A 59 16.89 6.43 -4.75
C ASP A 59 15.42 6.87 -4.72
N ALA A 60 14.70 6.47 -3.67
CA ALA A 60 13.34 6.92 -3.43
C ALA A 60 13.32 8.42 -3.10
N CYS A 61 12.34 9.13 -3.65
CA CYS A 61 12.09 10.53 -3.37
C CYS A 61 10.57 10.77 -3.38
N ASP A 62 10.17 12.03 -3.20
CA ASP A 62 8.78 12.50 -3.27
C ASP A 62 8.79 13.75 -4.16
N ASP A 63 8.10 13.69 -5.31
CA ASP A 63 8.00 14.83 -6.24
C ASP A 63 6.85 15.78 -5.91
N GLY A 64 6.04 15.43 -4.90
CA GLY A 64 4.87 16.16 -4.46
C GLY A 64 3.69 16.10 -5.43
N ASP A 65 3.77 15.31 -6.50
CA ASP A 65 2.70 15.10 -7.47
C ASP A 65 1.87 13.87 -7.08
N ASN A 66 0.69 14.11 -6.52
CA ASN A 66 -0.24 13.07 -6.11
C ASN A 66 -0.85 12.28 -7.29
N THR A 67 -0.52 12.64 -8.54
CA THR A 67 -0.87 11.85 -9.73
C THR A 67 0.19 10.81 -10.09
N THR A 68 1.28 10.73 -9.34
CA THR A 68 2.36 9.76 -9.53
C THR A 68 2.66 8.94 -8.26
N ILE A 69 3.19 7.74 -8.45
CA ILE A 69 3.64 6.83 -7.39
C ILE A 69 5.04 6.29 -7.69
N ASN A 70 5.68 5.74 -6.65
CA ASN A 70 7.01 5.14 -6.74
C ASN A 70 8.06 6.11 -7.24
N ASP A 71 8.11 7.32 -6.68
CA ASP A 71 8.99 8.36 -7.18
C ASP A 71 10.45 8.01 -6.94
N ARG A 72 11.26 8.31 -7.96
CA ARG A 72 12.66 7.96 -8.02
C ARG A 72 13.46 9.10 -8.62
N VAL A 73 14.69 9.23 -8.13
CA VAL A 73 15.67 10.16 -8.72
C VAL A 73 16.08 9.65 -10.10
N ASP A 74 15.84 10.46 -11.13
CA ASP A 74 16.20 10.15 -12.52
C ASP A 74 17.65 10.55 -12.87
N GLY A 75 18.07 10.28 -14.11
CA GLY A 75 19.42 10.60 -14.61
C GLY A 75 19.73 12.10 -14.76
N ASP A 76 18.71 12.94 -14.67
CA ASP A 76 18.79 14.41 -14.74
C ASP A 76 18.65 15.05 -13.34
N CYS A 77 18.62 14.24 -12.28
CA CYS A 77 18.45 14.65 -10.89
C CYS A 77 17.09 15.30 -10.57
N ASN A 78 16.04 14.91 -11.28
CA ASN A 78 14.66 15.21 -10.90
C ASN A 78 14.10 14.06 -10.05
N CYS A 79 13.16 14.38 -9.16
CA CYS A 79 12.28 13.37 -8.61
C CYS A 79 11.09 13.22 -9.56
N ILE A 80 10.86 12.00 -10.06
CA ILE A 80 9.73 11.69 -10.94
C ILE A 80 9.10 10.38 -10.51
N GLY A 81 7.78 10.32 -10.51
CA GLY A 81 7.03 9.09 -10.31
C GLY A 81 6.47 8.44 -11.57
N THR A 82 5.82 7.30 -11.36
CA THR A 82 5.03 6.58 -12.36
C THR A 82 3.57 7.02 -12.25
N PRO A 83 2.90 7.42 -13.34
CA PRO A 83 1.50 7.83 -13.28
C PRO A 83 0.57 6.80 -12.63
N THR A 84 -0.32 7.27 -11.75
CA THR A 84 -1.38 6.45 -11.14
C THR A 84 -2.60 6.33 -12.05
N ALA A 85 -3.57 5.50 -11.65
CA ALA A 85 -4.89 5.48 -12.28
C ALA A 85 -5.62 6.83 -12.17
N CYS A 86 -5.22 7.68 -11.22
CA CYS A 86 -5.80 9.00 -10.94
C CYS A 86 -5.13 10.14 -11.74
N THR A 87 -4.65 9.84 -12.96
CA THR A 87 -3.95 10.81 -13.80
C THR A 87 -4.81 12.07 -14.03
N GLY A 88 -4.31 13.23 -13.61
CA GLY A 88 -4.98 14.52 -13.76
C GLY A 88 -6.06 14.84 -12.71
N ILE A 89 -6.30 13.93 -11.77
CA ILE A 89 -7.23 14.11 -10.63
C ILE A 89 -6.43 14.15 -9.33
N GLY A 90 -5.53 13.18 -9.13
CA GLY A 90 -4.75 13.01 -7.90
C GLY A 90 -5.31 11.93 -6.97
N ASP A 91 -4.46 11.44 -6.08
CA ASP A 91 -4.76 10.59 -4.92
C ASP A 91 -3.97 11.17 -3.73
N ALA A 92 -4.59 12.11 -3.01
CA ALA A 92 -3.93 13.01 -2.07
C ALA A 92 -3.39 12.32 -0.82
N ASP A 93 -3.93 11.17 -0.43
CA ASP A 93 -3.45 10.41 0.73
C ASP A 93 -2.81 9.05 0.38
N GLY A 94 -2.92 8.62 -0.88
CA GLY A 94 -2.22 7.46 -1.41
C GLY A 94 -2.86 6.13 -1.02
N ASP A 95 -4.16 6.09 -0.73
CA ASP A 95 -4.86 4.85 -0.42
C ASP A 95 -5.38 4.08 -1.64
N GLY A 96 -5.22 4.66 -2.83
CA GLY A 96 -5.58 4.06 -4.11
C GLY A 96 -6.95 4.46 -4.64
N VAL A 97 -7.67 5.37 -3.98
CA VAL A 97 -8.91 5.98 -4.46
C VAL A 97 -8.62 7.39 -4.98
N CYS A 98 -9.16 7.75 -6.15
CA CYS A 98 -8.90 9.06 -6.73
C CYS A 98 -9.69 10.17 -6.01
N ASP A 99 -9.10 11.36 -5.87
CA ASP A 99 -9.64 12.49 -5.10
C ASP A 99 -11.10 12.88 -5.45
N ASP A 100 -11.56 12.58 -6.68
CA ASP A 100 -12.92 12.90 -7.14
C ASP A 100 -13.99 11.89 -6.69
N VAL A 101 -13.58 10.69 -6.32
CA VAL A 101 -14.44 9.61 -5.82
C VAL A 101 -14.09 9.19 -4.39
N ASP A 102 -13.01 9.71 -3.83
CA ASP A 102 -12.64 9.46 -2.44
C ASP A 102 -13.53 10.25 -1.47
N CYS A 103 -14.17 9.53 -0.56
CA CYS A 103 -15.00 10.10 0.49
C CYS A 103 -14.20 10.69 1.67
N GLN A 104 -12.92 10.37 1.80
CA GLN A 104 -12.01 10.89 2.81
C GLN A 104 -10.63 11.22 2.20
N PRO A 105 -10.52 12.22 1.30
CA PRO A 105 -9.34 12.53 0.46
C PRO A 105 -8.07 13.01 1.20
N ASN A 106 -8.01 12.86 2.52
CA ASN A 106 -6.84 13.21 3.33
C ASN A 106 -6.63 12.20 4.48
N ASN A 107 -7.22 11.02 4.39
CA ASN A 107 -7.12 9.97 5.39
C ASN A 107 -7.00 8.58 4.76
N ALA A 108 -5.76 8.19 4.48
CA ALA A 108 -5.43 6.93 3.81
C ALA A 108 -5.83 5.63 4.53
N ASN A 109 -6.42 5.72 5.73
CA ASN A 109 -6.99 4.58 6.43
C ASN A 109 -8.45 4.31 6.03
N ILE A 110 -9.06 5.18 5.21
CA ILE A 110 -10.46 5.12 4.81
C ILE A 110 -10.60 5.28 3.30
N ALA A 111 -10.31 4.19 2.58
CA ALA A 111 -10.42 4.08 1.12
C ALA A 111 -11.86 3.84 0.63
N THR A 112 -12.83 4.58 1.18
CA THR A 112 -14.25 4.41 0.82
C THR A 112 -14.63 5.30 -0.35
N GLN A 113 -15.38 4.74 -1.30
CA GLN A 113 -15.85 5.43 -2.50
C GLN A 113 -17.34 5.15 -2.79
N PRO A 114 -18.01 5.95 -3.62
CA PRO A 114 -19.36 5.66 -4.09
C PRO A 114 -19.48 4.25 -4.66
N GLY A 115 -20.49 3.51 -4.21
CA GLY A 115 -20.74 2.12 -4.58
C GLY A 115 -20.26 1.09 -3.55
N ASP A 116 -19.42 1.48 -2.59
CA ASP A 116 -19.02 0.59 -1.51
C ASP A 116 -20.19 0.31 -0.56
N ALA A 117 -20.22 -0.91 -0.01
CA ALA A 117 -21.18 -1.27 1.03
C ALA A 117 -20.87 -0.50 2.31
N CYS A 118 -21.91 -0.06 3.01
CA CYS A 118 -21.80 0.65 4.28
C CYS A 118 -22.96 0.24 5.21
N ASP A 119 -23.07 0.87 6.38
CA ASP A 119 -24.20 0.74 7.30
C ASP A 119 -24.61 2.16 7.69
N ASP A 120 -25.83 2.58 7.33
CA ASP A 120 -26.37 3.90 7.63
C ASP A 120 -26.98 3.99 9.04
N GLY A 121 -26.99 2.87 9.77
CA GLY A 121 -27.52 2.73 11.11
C GLY A 121 -29.05 2.76 11.18
N ASN A 122 -29.76 2.79 10.05
CA ASN A 122 -31.20 2.81 10.00
C ASN A 122 -31.76 1.39 9.78
N PRO A 123 -32.45 0.79 10.78
CA PRO A 123 -33.00 -0.57 10.65
C PRO A 123 -34.15 -0.68 9.64
N ALA A 124 -34.64 0.44 9.11
CA ALA A 124 -35.65 0.46 8.06
C ALA A 124 -35.08 0.26 6.64
N THR A 125 -33.76 0.26 6.49
CA THR A 125 -33.08 0.13 5.21
C THR A 125 -32.26 -1.16 5.14
N VAL A 126 -32.07 -1.65 3.92
CA VAL A 126 -31.22 -2.79 3.56
C VAL A 126 -30.41 -2.46 2.31
N ASP A 127 -29.35 -3.22 2.07
CA ASP A 127 -28.42 -3.02 0.96
C ASP A 127 -27.84 -1.60 0.94
N ASP A 128 -27.34 -1.16 2.09
CA ASP A 128 -26.74 0.16 2.31
C ASP A 128 -25.46 0.34 1.48
N VAL A 129 -25.43 1.42 0.70
CA VAL A 129 -24.34 1.73 -0.22
C VAL A 129 -23.97 3.21 -0.13
N ILE A 130 -22.69 3.51 -0.28
CA ILE A 130 -22.19 4.89 -0.34
C ILE A 130 -22.65 5.53 -1.65
N GLY A 131 -23.41 6.62 -1.54
CA GLY A 131 -23.87 7.42 -2.69
C GLY A 131 -22.81 8.36 -3.24
N ALA A 132 -23.13 9.04 -4.36
CA ALA A 132 -22.23 9.99 -5.02
C ALA A 132 -21.82 11.20 -4.14
N ASN A 133 -22.53 11.45 -3.04
CA ASN A 133 -22.23 12.49 -2.06
C ASN A 133 -21.53 11.94 -0.80
N CYS A 134 -21.00 10.71 -0.86
CA CYS A 134 -20.36 10.02 0.27
C CYS A 134 -21.26 9.79 1.48
N GLY A 135 -22.58 9.91 1.31
CA GLY A 135 -23.56 9.49 2.31
C GLY A 135 -23.83 8.00 2.18
N CYS A 136 -23.90 7.30 3.32
CA CYS A 136 -24.42 5.94 3.36
C CYS A 136 -25.95 5.97 3.39
N ALA A 137 -26.60 5.19 2.53
CA ALA A 137 -28.05 4.99 2.56
C ALA A 137 -28.42 3.65 1.90
N GLY A 138 -29.48 3.02 2.39
CA GLY A 138 -30.04 1.81 1.77
C GLY A 138 -31.39 1.99 1.11
N THR A 139 -31.93 0.87 0.66
CA THR A 139 -33.29 0.76 0.15
C THR A 139 -34.24 0.38 1.28
N LEU A 140 -35.44 0.96 1.27
CA LEU A 140 -36.44 0.65 2.29
C LEU A 140 -36.77 -0.86 2.25
N ASN A 141 -36.64 -1.54 3.38
CA ASN A 141 -37.04 -2.94 3.46
C ASN A 141 -38.56 -3.07 3.49
N THR A 142 -39.05 -4.31 3.39
CA THR A 142 -40.48 -4.63 3.47
C THR A 142 -41.12 -4.21 4.78
N CYS A 143 -40.32 -4.05 5.85
CA CYS A 143 -40.77 -3.78 7.22
C CYS A 143 -40.00 -2.67 7.95
N PRO A 144 -40.23 -1.41 7.55
CA PRO A 144 -39.41 -0.25 7.95
C PRO A 144 -39.36 -0.05 9.46
N GLY A 145 -38.23 -0.37 10.10
CA GLY A 145 -38.01 -0.14 11.53
C GLY A 145 -38.78 -1.08 12.46
N ILE A 146 -39.42 -2.11 11.91
CA ILE A 146 -40.22 -3.10 12.64
C ILE A 146 -39.57 -4.49 12.55
N GLY A 147 -38.90 -4.81 11.44
CA GLY A 147 -38.29 -6.12 11.22
C GLY A 147 -39.29 -7.16 10.66
N ASP A 148 -38.72 -8.23 10.10
CA ASP A 148 -39.38 -9.42 9.55
C ASP A 148 -38.38 -10.55 9.82
N ASN A 149 -38.56 -11.26 10.93
CA ASN A 149 -37.50 -12.06 11.54
C ASN A 149 -37.46 -13.50 11.00
N ASP A 150 -38.52 -13.96 10.32
CA ASP A 150 -38.55 -15.22 9.58
C ASP A 150 -38.53 -15.08 8.04
N GLY A 151 -38.67 -13.86 7.52
CA GLY A 151 -38.47 -13.50 6.13
C GLY A 151 -39.66 -13.86 5.22
N ASP A 152 -40.87 -13.97 5.76
CA ASP A 152 -42.08 -14.30 4.98
C ASP A 152 -42.69 -13.10 4.23
N GLY A 153 -42.19 -11.89 4.51
CA GLY A 153 -42.64 -10.64 3.91
C GLY A 153 -43.75 -9.91 4.66
N ILE A 154 -44.11 -10.36 5.87
CA ILE A 154 -45.02 -9.70 6.80
C ILE A 154 -44.22 -9.12 7.97
N CYS A 155 -44.59 -7.91 8.40
CA CYS A 155 -43.84 -7.20 9.43
C CYS A 155 -44.19 -7.70 10.82
N ALA A 156 -43.23 -7.68 11.74
CA ALA A 156 -43.37 -8.19 13.10
C ALA A 156 -44.56 -7.61 13.90
N ASP A 157 -45.12 -6.47 13.49
CA ASP A 157 -46.32 -5.86 14.10
C ASP A 157 -47.65 -6.37 13.50
N VAL A 158 -47.60 -6.98 12.32
CA VAL A 158 -48.71 -7.62 11.61
C VAL A 158 -48.64 -9.15 11.72
N ASP A 159 -47.44 -9.70 11.86
CA ASP A 159 -47.19 -11.13 12.05
C ASP A 159 -47.51 -11.57 13.48
N CYS A 160 -48.30 -12.64 13.59
CA CYS A 160 -48.70 -13.18 14.89
C CYS A 160 -47.66 -14.12 15.51
N ASP A 161 -46.73 -14.65 14.72
CA ASP A 161 -45.53 -15.34 15.18
C ASP A 161 -44.37 -15.11 14.20
N ASP A 162 -43.69 -13.97 14.38
CA ASP A 162 -42.50 -13.47 13.62
C ASP A 162 -41.25 -14.40 13.72
N ASN A 163 -41.41 -15.67 14.08
CA ASN A 163 -40.37 -16.69 14.03
C ASN A 163 -40.83 -17.96 13.27
N ASP A 164 -42.04 -17.98 12.71
CA ASP A 164 -42.56 -19.10 11.91
C ASP A 164 -43.24 -18.58 10.63
N PRO A 165 -42.58 -18.73 9.46
CA PRO A 165 -43.00 -18.12 8.19
C PRO A 165 -44.29 -18.75 7.60
N ASN A 166 -44.91 -19.67 8.34
CA ASN A 166 -46.18 -20.31 7.97
C ASN A 166 -47.37 -19.72 8.74
N ILE A 167 -47.17 -18.81 9.70
CA ILE A 167 -48.24 -18.27 10.54
C ILE A 167 -48.46 -16.77 10.28
N THR A 168 -48.93 -16.49 9.08
CA THR A 168 -49.02 -15.13 8.49
C THR A 168 -50.19 -14.25 8.96
N SER A 169 -51.19 -14.77 9.69
CA SER A 169 -52.35 -13.99 10.18
C SER A 169 -53.33 -14.80 11.06
N GLN A 170 -54.22 -14.10 11.77
CA GLN A 170 -55.53 -14.63 12.20
C GLN A 170 -56.58 -14.52 11.11
#